data_AF-A0A937YR80-F1
#
_entry.id   AF-A0A937YR80-F1
#
_cell.length_a   1.000
_cell.length_b   1.000
_cell.length_c   1.000
_cell.angle_alpha   90.00
_cell.angle_beta   90.00
_cell.angle_gamma   90.00
#
_symmetry.space_group_name_H-M   'P 1'
#
loop_
_entity.id
_entity.type
_entity.pdbx_description
1 polymer ?
#
loop_
_entity_poly.entity_id
_entity_poly.type
_entity_poly.pdbx_seq_one_letter_code
_entity_poly.pdbx_strand_id
1 'polypeptide(L)'
;MPTPQKISFLAIEASLGWSEWPDFKGPGAPSQRYSLGKVPSSFDRLRMRIETRALMLSLSKHELPRPEFVEGRSLRAEPATTAALHAAVRGRARHCTKASEEIARVSAIMAGSQARGDSVQKRIRLWSGLVLLFYVATHLLNHSLGLASLDVLEGGRDVFIGFWRSWVGIVLLYGSLMAHLGLALWSLYQRRTLRVKPLEYAQVLLGLTVPFLMIEHVIGTRLLNILYGVQDNYYYIVLVLWVFVPWLGILQNIFLVIAWAHGVIGLHYWLKLKPWFPRFAPVFYGLALLLPVCAIVGFVAAGREISLLAQSQMWLDEMAMMIRLPNEEAVAVAKHWTVVGRYAMGGLIAAVLIARWVRLMIERTKRRVVLTYPNGRKVEIVPGMTVLEASREANIPHASVCGGRGRCSTCRVRCGPGAEHLPEPSAEEAKVLSRVGAPEGVRLACQIRPSQSLAITPLLPATTGPKAAWKQPPHMQGSEREICVMFADIRSFTRFSETKLPYDVVFVLNRYFRAMGDAIQGSGGQIDKFIGDGV
;
A
#
# COMPACT_ATOMS: atom_id res chain seq x y z
N MET A 1 -26.31 61.41 8.59
CA MET A 1 -25.03 61.74 9.25
C MET A 1 -24.51 60.48 9.96
N PRO A 2 -23.19 60.26 9.95
CA PRO A 2 -22.51 58.95 10.05
C PRO A 2 -22.22 58.57 11.52
N THR A 3 -21.94 57.33 11.95
CA THR A 3 -20.90 56.36 11.55
C THR A 3 -21.20 54.96 12.14
N PRO A 4 -20.75 53.86 11.51
CA PRO A 4 -20.70 52.54 12.12
C PRO A 4 -19.38 52.32 12.90
N GLN A 5 -19.47 51.76 14.10
CA GLN A 5 -18.29 51.34 14.88
C GLN A 5 -17.66 50.09 14.26
N LYS A 6 -16.37 50.24 13.94
CA LYS A 6 -15.44 49.22 13.43
C LYS A 6 -15.25 48.11 14.48
N ILE A 7 -15.51 46.87 14.10
CA ILE A 7 -14.89 45.70 14.72
C ILE A 7 -13.74 45.27 13.81
N SER A 8 -12.52 45.43 14.31
CA SER A 8 -11.27 45.10 13.65
C SER A 8 -11.08 43.59 13.56
N PHE A 9 -11.14 43.04 12.34
CA PHE A 9 -10.53 41.76 11.99
C PHE A 9 -9.07 42.04 11.62
N LEU A 10 -8.14 41.55 12.45
CA LEU A 10 -6.72 41.48 12.11
C LEU A 10 -6.53 40.25 11.20
N ALA A 11 -6.34 40.53 9.92
CA ALA A 11 -5.97 39.58 8.90
C ALA A 11 -4.53 39.07 9.15
N ILE A 12 -4.38 37.75 9.15
CA ILE A 12 -3.09 37.06 9.04
C ILE A 12 -2.79 36.98 7.55
N GLU A 13 -1.96 37.91 7.05
CA GLU A 13 -1.40 37.84 5.69
C GLU A 13 -0.13 36.97 5.67
N ALA A 14 -0.25 35.88 4.90
CA ALA A 14 0.71 35.41 3.90
C ALA A 14 2.22 35.59 4.18
N SER A 15 2.81 34.59 4.84
CA SER A 15 4.23 34.26 4.75
C SER A 15 4.44 33.03 3.88
N LEU A 16 4.40 33.20 2.56
CA LEU A 16 4.92 32.21 1.60
C LEU A 16 5.69 32.96 0.51
N GLY A 17 7.01 33.07 0.72
CA GLY A 17 7.94 33.44 -0.32
C GLY A 17 7.99 32.35 -1.40
N TRP A 18 7.43 32.65 -2.56
CA TRP A 18 7.65 31.90 -3.79
C TRP A 18 8.77 32.58 -4.55
N SER A 19 9.97 32.03 -4.41
CA SER A 19 11.12 32.34 -5.24
C SER A 19 10.92 31.79 -6.65
N GLU A 20 11.38 32.57 -7.61
CA GLU A 20 11.41 32.39 -9.06
C GLU A 20 11.78 30.96 -9.53
N TRP A 21 11.06 30.47 -10.54
CA TRP A 21 11.44 29.31 -11.35
C TRP A 21 12.09 29.80 -12.66
N PRO A 22 13.25 29.28 -13.08
CA PRO A 22 13.80 29.57 -14.39
C PRO A 22 13.21 28.67 -15.49
N ASP A 23 13.02 29.28 -16.66
CA ASP A 23 12.57 28.70 -17.92
C ASP A 23 13.33 27.43 -18.34
N PHE A 24 12.58 26.36 -18.62
CA PHE A 24 13.09 25.14 -19.23
C PHE A 24 13.01 25.25 -20.77
N LYS A 25 14.07 25.72 -21.42
CA LYS A 25 14.27 25.57 -22.88
C LYS A 25 14.92 24.21 -23.16
N GLY A 26 14.23 23.36 -23.91
CA GLY A 26 14.79 22.09 -24.41
C GLY A 26 15.80 22.31 -25.54
N PRO A 27 16.83 21.45 -25.68
CA PRO A 27 17.71 21.50 -26.84
C PRO A 27 17.16 20.60 -27.96
N GLY A 28 16.95 21.20 -29.12
CA GLY A 28 16.68 20.51 -30.37
C GLY A 28 17.89 19.72 -30.86
N ALA A 29 17.63 18.54 -31.42
CA ALA A 29 18.61 17.75 -32.14
C ALA A 29 18.55 18.13 -33.64
N PRO A 30 19.67 18.47 -34.29
CA PRO A 30 19.76 18.41 -35.75
C PRO A 30 20.21 17.02 -36.19
N SER A 31 19.41 16.40 -37.04
CA SER A 31 19.78 15.24 -37.83
C SER A 31 20.81 15.63 -38.90
N GLN A 32 22.04 15.11 -38.84
CA GLN A 32 22.95 15.12 -39.99
C GLN A 32 23.24 13.69 -40.43
N ARG A 33 22.72 13.34 -41.62
CA ARG A 33 23.17 12.21 -42.43
C ARG A 33 24.54 12.55 -43.00
N TYR A 34 25.55 11.71 -42.76
CA TYR A 34 26.81 11.76 -43.51
C TYR A 34 26.81 10.65 -44.58
N SER A 35 26.98 11.06 -45.83
CA SER A 35 27.16 10.19 -46.98
C SER A 35 28.56 9.56 -46.97
N LEU A 36 28.65 8.27 -47.26
CA LEU A 36 29.90 7.54 -47.47
C LEU A 36 30.59 8.01 -48.76
N GLY A 37 31.68 8.76 -48.63
CA GLY A 37 32.64 9.05 -49.69
C GLY A 37 33.81 8.06 -49.68
N LYS A 38 34.20 7.57 -50.86
CA LYS A 38 35.16 6.49 -51.13
C LYS A 38 36.54 6.68 -50.49
N VAL A 39 37.10 5.57 -50.01
CA VAL A 39 38.45 5.43 -49.43
C VAL A 39 39.50 5.25 -50.54
N PRO A 40 40.63 5.99 -50.55
CA PRO A 40 41.79 5.65 -51.38
C PRO A 40 42.58 4.48 -50.78
N SER A 41 42.86 3.48 -51.60
CA SER A 41 43.65 2.28 -51.29
C SER A 41 45.15 2.56 -51.39
N SER A 42 45.79 3.05 -50.33
CA SER A 42 47.26 3.05 -50.25
C SER A 42 47.78 3.32 -48.83
N PHE A 43 47.54 2.43 -47.87
CA PHE A 43 48.32 2.36 -46.61
C PHE A 43 48.22 0.95 -46.03
N ASP A 44 48.78 -0.02 -46.77
CA ASP A 44 49.01 -1.36 -46.22
C ASP A 44 50.31 -1.36 -45.41
N ARG A 45 50.17 -1.69 -44.13
CA ARG A 45 51.19 -1.95 -43.10
C ARG A 45 51.58 -0.78 -42.19
N LEU A 46 50.66 -0.41 -41.29
CA LEU A 46 51.03 0.02 -39.94
C LEU A 46 50.67 -1.10 -38.95
N ARG A 47 51.67 -1.80 -38.39
CA ARG A 47 51.44 -2.76 -37.29
C ARG A 47 51.40 -1.98 -35.98
N MET A 48 50.21 -1.73 -35.47
CA MET A 48 49.99 -1.17 -34.13
C MET A 48 49.94 -2.32 -33.11
N ARG A 49 50.67 -2.20 -31.99
CA ARG A 49 50.63 -3.18 -30.89
C ARG A 49 49.76 -2.62 -29.76
N ILE A 50 48.81 -3.42 -29.28
CA ILE A 50 47.87 -3.08 -28.20
C ILE A 50 48.44 -3.58 -26.87
N GLU A 51 48.34 -2.79 -25.80
CA GLU A 51 48.54 -3.27 -24.43
C GLU A 51 47.18 -3.56 -23.78
N THR A 52 47.00 -4.78 -23.28
CA THR A 52 45.79 -5.22 -22.55
C THR A 52 46.11 -5.44 -21.08
N ARG A 53 45.34 -4.83 -20.18
CA ARG A 53 45.31 -5.15 -18.76
C ARG A 53 43.90 -5.62 -18.38
N ALA A 54 43.80 -6.85 -17.89
CA ALA A 54 42.56 -7.40 -17.33
C ALA A 54 42.61 -7.29 -15.80
N LEU A 55 41.56 -6.71 -15.20
CA LEU A 55 41.39 -6.68 -13.74
C LEU A 55 40.23 -7.60 -13.38
N MET A 56 40.52 -8.77 -12.82
CA MET A 56 39.51 -9.62 -12.19
C MET A 56 39.18 -9.06 -10.81
N LEU A 57 38.13 -8.24 -10.72
CA LEU A 57 37.58 -7.81 -9.44
C LEU A 57 36.63 -8.90 -8.91
N SER A 58 37.20 -9.90 -8.24
CA SER A 58 36.45 -10.75 -7.31
C SER A 58 36.39 -10.04 -5.97
N LEU A 59 35.26 -9.39 -5.65
CA LEU A 59 35.00 -8.94 -4.28
C LEU A 59 34.55 -10.16 -3.44
N SER A 60 35.51 -11.04 -3.15
CA SER A 60 35.32 -12.21 -2.30
C SER A 60 35.69 -11.90 -0.85
N LYS A 61 34.66 -11.93 0.00
CA LYS A 61 34.59 -12.25 1.44
C LYS A 61 35.91 -12.30 2.24
N HIS A 62 35.94 -11.48 3.29
CA HIS A 62 36.80 -11.58 4.48
C HIS A 62 37.26 -13.01 4.82
N GLU A 63 38.58 -13.21 4.85
CA GLU A 63 39.25 -14.40 5.38
C GLU A 63 39.15 -14.43 6.92
N LEU A 64 38.67 -15.54 7.46
CA LEU A 64 38.88 -15.95 8.84
C LEU A 64 39.94 -17.07 8.83
N PRO A 65 40.95 -17.05 9.73
CA PRO A 65 41.99 -18.07 9.74
C PRO A 65 41.47 -19.43 10.27
N ARG A 66 41.91 -20.52 9.64
CA ARG A 66 41.66 -21.91 10.06
C ARG A 66 42.57 -22.29 11.24
N PRO A 67 42.15 -23.18 12.15
CA PRO A 67 42.96 -23.61 13.29
C PRO A 67 44.02 -24.66 12.90
N GLU A 68 45.19 -24.56 13.54
CA GLU A 68 46.30 -25.51 13.49
C GLU A 68 45.92 -26.86 14.12
N PHE A 69 46.33 -27.94 13.45
CA PHE A 69 46.29 -29.31 13.96
C PHE A 69 47.54 -29.56 14.81
N VAL A 70 47.37 -29.98 16.07
CA VAL A 70 48.45 -30.48 16.93
C VAL A 70 48.23 -31.97 17.17
N GLU A 71 49.19 -32.77 16.73
CA GLU A 71 49.31 -34.21 16.95
C GLU A 71 49.65 -34.51 18.42
N GLY A 72 48.94 -35.46 19.05
CA GLY A 72 49.23 -35.82 20.43
C GLY A 72 48.52 -37.07 20.97
N ARG A 73 49.26 -38.19 20.94
CA ARG A 73 49.22 -39.38 21.81
C ARG A 73 47.97 -40.27 21.86
N SER A 74 48.23 -41.54 21.54
CA SER A 74 47.34 -42.69 21.70
C SER A 74 47.06 -43.04 23.17
N LEU A 75 45.79 -43.19 23.51
CA LEU A 75 45.34 -44.01 24.63
C LEU A 75 44.38 -45.07 24.08
N ARG A 76 44.73 -46.35 24.28
CA ARG A 76 43.90 -47.50 23.93
C ARG A 76 42.63 -47.49 24.77
N ALA A 77 41.48 -47.57 24.13
CA ALA A 77 40.20 -47.90 24.76
C ALA A 77 39.58 -49.08 24.00
N GLU A 78 39.02 -50.03 24.75
CA GLU A 78 38.52 -51.33 24.28
C GLU A 78 37.39 -51.24 23.23
N PRO A 79 37.22 -52.24 22.34
CA PRO A 79 36.36 -52.12 21.16
C PRO A 79 34.86 -52.36 21.40
N ALA A 80 34.43 -52.72 22.61
CA ALA A 80 33.07 -53.21 22.85
C ALA A 80 32.03 -52.13 23.24
N THR A 81 32.45 -50.94 23.67
CA THR A 81 31.54 -49.89 24.18
C THR A 81 31.27 -48.76 23.17
N THR A 82 32.14 -48.57 22.18
CA THR A 82 32.00 -47.52 21.15
C THR A 82 30.93 -47.82 20.10
N ALA A 83 30.72 -49.09 19.73
CA ALA A 83 29.69 -49.47 18.74
C ALA A 83 28.26 -49.28 19.27
N ALA A 84 28.00 -49.64 20.53
CA ALA A 84 26.70 -49.47 21.19
C ALA A 84 26.38 -47.98 21.42
N LEU A 85 27.37 -47.18 21.80
CA LEU A 85 27.23 -45.73 21.95
C LEU A 85 26.97 -45.03 20.60
N HIS A 86 27.70 -45.40 19.55
CA HIS A 86 27.45 -44.88 18.19
C HIS A 86 26.09 -45.31 17.62
N ALA A 87 25.58 -46.49 17.96
CA ALA A 87 24.26 -46.95 17.56
C ALA A 87 23.14 -46.21 18.32
N ALA A 88 23.31 -45.98 19.62
CA ALA A 88 22.37 -45.20 20.44
C ALA A 88 22.36 -43.72 20.08
N VAL A 89 23.52 -43.13 19.78
CA VAL A 89 23.66 -41.74 19.28
C VAL A 89 23.10 -41.61 17.86
N ARG A 90 23.34 -42.57 16.95
CA ARG A 90 22.72 -42.59 15.61
C ARG A 90 21.20 -42.84 15.67
N GLY A 91 20.73 -43.64 16.62
CA GLY A 91 19.32 -43.88 16.87
C GLY A 91 18.60 -42.65 17.39
N ARG A 92 19.15 -41.97 18.40
CA ARG A 92 18.66 -40.66 18.90
C ARG A 92 18.77 -39.57 17.86
N ALA A 93 19.86 -39.49 17.08
CA ALA A 93 20.02 -38.51 16.02
C ALA A 93 19.00 -38.73 14.89
N ARG A 94 18.69 -39.98 14.52
CA ARG A 94 17.64 -40.31 13.54
C ARG A 94 16.22 -40.05 14.06
N HIS A 95 15.97 -40.29 15.35
CA HIS A 95 14.68 -39.98 15.97
C HIS A 95 14.47 -38.46 16.14
N CYS A 96 15.53 -37.72 16.51
CA CYS A 96 15.53 -36.27 16.65
C CYS A 96 15.40 -35.57 15.29
N THR A 97 16.03 -36.10 14.23
CA THR A 97 15.87 -35.59 12.85
C THR A 97 14.46 -35.84 12.33
N LYS A 98 13.91 -37.06 12.47
CA LYS A 98 12.50 -37.33 12.10
C LYS A 98 11.50 -36.47 12.86
N ALA A 99 11.66 -36.32 14.18
CA ALA A 99 10.80 -35.44 14.98
C ALA A 99 10.97 -33.97 14.58
N SER A 100 12.18 -33.52 14.26
CA SER A 100 12.42 -32.15 13.76
C SER A 100 11.84 -31.91 12.36
N GLU A 101 11.90 -32.91 11.48
CA GLU A 101 11.30 -32.87 10.14
C GLU A 101 9.77 -32.87 10.22
N GLU A 102 9.19 -33.62 11.15
CA GLU A 102 7.76 -33.69 11.37
C GLU A 102 7.22 -32.39 12.01
N ILE A 103 7.94 -31.83 12.99
CA ILE A 103 7.66 -30.50 13.55
C ILE A 103 7.80 -29.41 12.48
N ALA A 104 8.83 -29.47 11.62
CA ALA A 104 9.01 -28.54 10.51
C ALA A 104 7.88 -28.67 9.48
N ARG A 105 7.43 -29.89 9.15
CA ARG A 105 6.28 -30.13 8.27
C ARG A 105 4.98 -29.59 8.85
N VAL A 106 4.69 -29.89 10.12
CA VAL A 106 3.48 -29.39 10.80
C VAL A 106 3.51 -27.87 10.87
N SER A 107 4.66 -27.27 11.21
CA SER A 107 4.85 -25.82 11.22
C SER A 107 4.67 -25.19 9.83
N ALA A 108 5.16 -25.85 8.77
CA ALA A 108 4.97 -25.41 7.39
C ALA A 108 3.51 -25.50 6.94
N ILE A 109 2.79 -26.56 7.32
CA ILE A 109 1.35 -26.73 7.04
C ILE A 109 0.53 -25.65 7.77
N MET A 110 0.82 -25.41 9.05
CA MET A 110 0.16 -24.36 9.84
C MET A 110 0.45 -22.96 9.28
N ALA A 111 1.71 -22.68 8.91
CA ALA A 111 2.10 -21.42 8.27
C ALA A 111 1.41 -21.24 6.90
N GLY A 112 1.28 -22.30 6.11
CA GLY A 112 0.57 -22.30 4.83
C GLY A 112 -0.93 -22.04 4.99
N SER A 113 -1.57 -22.66 6.00
CA SER A 113 -2.97 -22.42 6.35
C SER A 113 -3.22 -20.98 6.82
N GLN A 114 -2.33 -20.45 7.67
CA GLN A 114 -2.40 -19.09 8.19
C GLN A 114 -2.18 -18.04 7.09
N ALA A 115 -1.22 -18.27 6.19
CA ALA A 115 -1.00 -17.43 5.00
C ALA A 115 -2.20 -17.42 4.05
N ARG A 116 -2.87 -18.56 3.87
CA ARG A 116 -4.10 -18.67 3.06
C ARG A 116 -5.25 -17.88 3.70
N GLY A 117 -5.45 -18.01 5.01
CA GLY A 117 -6.44 -17.25 5.78
C GLY A 117 -6.25 -15.73 5.66
N ASP A 118 -5.01 -15.26 5.84
CA ASP A 118 -4.67 -13.83 5.72
C ASP A 118 -4.97 -13.27 4.32
N SER A 119 -4.76 -14.07 3.26
CA SER A 119 -5.03 -13.67 1.88
C SER A 119 -6.54 -13.53 1.61
N VAL A 120 -7.35 -14.46 2.12
CA VAL A 120 -8.81 -14.47 1.96
C VAL A 120 -9.41 -13.30 2.71
N GLN A 121 -8.98 -13.05 3.96
CA GLN A 121 -9.43 -11.92 4.76
C GLN A 121 -9.18 -10.58 4.06
N LYS A 122 -7.99 -10.39 3.47
CA LYS A 122 -7.63 -9.17 2.72
C LYS A 122 -8.49 -8.96 1.48
N ARG A 123 -8.95 -10.04 0.83
CA ARG A 123 -9.85 -10.00 -0.34
C ARG A 123 -11.28 -9.70 0.07
N ILE A 124 -11.80 -10.39 1.09
CA ILE A 124 -13.15 -10.15 1.62
C ILE A 124 -13.28 -8.69 2.03
N ARG A 125 -12.32 -8.14 2.81
CA ARG A 125 -12.36 -6.72 3.22
C ARG A 125 -12.38 -5.74 2.04
N LEU A 126 -11.66 -6.06 0.96
CA LEU A 126 -11.65 -5.21 -0.23
C LEU A 126 -13.00 -5.26 -0.95
N TRP A 127 -13.49 -6.46 -1.24
CA TRP A 127 -14.76 -6.64 -1.95
C TRP A 127 -15.94 -6.11 -1.16
N SER A 128 -16.01 -6.38 0.15
CA SER A 128 -17.05 -5.83 1.01
C SER A 128 -17.01 -4.30 1.03
N GLY A 129 -15.82 -3.70 1.11
CA GLY A 129 -15.67 -2.25 1.03
C GLY A 129 -16.08 -1.66 -0.33
N LEU A 130 -15.81 -2.36 -1.43
CA LEU A 130 -16.22 -1.94 -2.77
C LEU A 130 -17.74 -2.02 -2.97
N VAL A 131 -18.39 -3.07 -2.46
CA VAL A 131 -19.85 -3.21 -2.49
C VAL A 131 -20.51 -2.09 -1.68
N LEU A 132 -20.01 -1.81 -0.47
CA LEU A 132 -20.52 -0.70 0.34
C LEU A 132 -20.29 0.66 -0.32
N LEU A 133 -19.13 0.88 -0.94
CA LEU A 133 -18.88 2.11 -1.70
C LEU A 133 -19.79 2.22 -2.92
N PHE A 134 -20.11 1.11 -3.59
CA PHE A 134 -21.05 1.09 -4.71
C PHE A 134 -22.49 1.38 -4.25
N TYR A 135 -22.91 0.86 -3.10
CA TYR A 135 -24.17 1.22 -2.45
C TYR A 135 -24.23 2.73 -2.16
N VAL A 136 -23.21 3.27 -1.50
CA VAL A 136 -23.15 4.70 -1.19
C VAL A 136 -23.15 5.52 -2.48
N ALA A 137 -22.33 5.16 -3.49
CA ALA A 137 -22.28 5.90 -4.76
C ALA A 137 -23.63 5.94 -5.48
N THR A 138 -24.32 4.80 -5.58
CA THR A 138 -25.66 4.74 -6.21
C THR A 138 -26.72 5.46 -5.40
N HIS A 139 -26.61 5.46 -4.07
CA HIS A 139 -27.47 6.24 -3.18
C HIS A 139 -27.26 7.75 -3.37
N LEU A 140 -26.01 8.24 -3.41
CA LEU A 140 -25.69 9.64 -3.70
C LEU A 140 -26.14 10.05 -5.11
N LEU A 141 -25.97 9.15 -6.10
CA LEU A 141 -26.46 9.39 -7.46
C LEU A 141 -27.98 9.58 -7.44
N ASN A 142 -28.70 8.78 -6.66
CA ASN A 142 -30.13 8.97 -6.48
C ASN A 142 -30.45 10.35 -5.90
N HIS A 143 -29.83 10.73 -4.78
CA HIS A 143 -30.02 12.06 -4.18
C HIS A 143 -29.75 13.21 -5.15
N SER A 144 -28.79 13.05 -6.06
CA SER A 144 -28.49 14.07 -7.07
C SER A 144 -29.62 14.29 -8.08
N LEU A 145 -30.53 13.33 -8.25
CA LEU A 145 -31.72 13.49 -9.11
C LEU A 145 -32.69 14.55 -8.59
N GLY A 146 -32.62 14.90 -7.30
CA GLY A 146 -33.37 16.01 -6.72
C GLY A 146 -33.02 17.38 -7.32
N LEU A 147 -31.93 17.48 -8.07
CA LEU A 147 -31.62 18.67 -8.88
C LEU A 147 -32.64 18.90 -10.01
N ALA A 148 -33.29 17.84 -10.49
CA ALA A 148 -34.30 17.93 -11.54
C ALA A 148 -35.69 18.21 -10.96
N SER A 149 -36.18 17.33 -10.09
CA SER A 149 -37.41 17.51 -9.31
C SER A 149 -37.53 16.42 -8.25
N LEU A 150 -38.44 16.61 -7.29
CA LEU A 150 -38.83 15.59 -6.32
C LEU A 150 -39.38 14.31 -6.99
N ASP A 151 -40.16 14.44 -8.07
CA ASP A 151 -40.72 13.29 -8.79
C ASP A 151 -39.64 12.45 -9.47
N VAL A 152 -38.62 13.08 -10.07
CA VAL A 152 -37.49 12.36 -10.70
C VAL A 152 -36.64 11.67 -9.63
N LEU A 153 -36.46 12.32 -8.48
CA LEU A 153 -35.78 11.75 -7.31
C LEU A 153 -36.49 10.48 -6.78
N GLU A 154 -37.82 10.51 -6.72
CA GLU A 154 -38.64 9.36 -6.36
C GLU A 154 -38.61 8.25 -7.42
N GLY A 155 -38.72 8.58 -8.71
CA GLY A 155 -38.60 7.59 -9.79
C GLY A 155 -37.23 6.90 -9.81
N GLY A 156 -36.16 7.63 -9.47
CA GLY A 156 -34.85 7.04 -9.23
C GLY A 156 -34.84 6.07 -8.04
N ARG A 157 -35.57 6.42 -6.97
CA ARG A 157 -35.68 5.59 -5.75
C ARG A 157 -36.18 4.20 -6.10
N ASP A 158 -37.18 4.09 -6.95
CA ASP A 158 -37.76 2.80 -7.36
C ASP A 158 -36.72 1.89 -8.02
N VAL A 159 -35.87 2.45 -8.89
CA VAL A 159 -34.75 1.71 -9.49
C VAL A 159 -33.72 1.33 -8.43
N PHE A 160 -33.36 2.27 -7.56
CA PHE A 160 -32.38 2.07 -6.49
C PHE A 160 -32.80 0.95 -5.52
N ILE A 161 -34.03 1.01 -5.02
CA ILE A 161 -34.57 0.00 -4.10
C ILE A 161 -34.88 -1.31 -4.83
N GLY A 162 -35.29 -1.28 -6.10
CA GLY A 162 -35.52 -2.48 -6.90
C GLY A 162 -34.29 -3.38 -6.95
N PHE A 163 -33.09 -2.78 -7.07
CA PHE A 163 -31.85 -3.53 -6.97
C PHE A 163 -31.47 -3.86 -5.52
N TRP A 164 -31.36 -2.87 -4.63
CA TRP A 164 -30.78 -3.07 -3.30
C TRP A 164 -31.68 -3.79 -2.29
N ARG A 165 -33.00 -3.77 -2.50
CA ARG A 165 -33.98 -4.55 -1.72
C ARG A 165 -34.34 -5.88 -2.38
N SER A 166 -33.78 -6.21 -3.54
CA SER A 166 -33.83 -7.58 -4.06
C SER A 166 -33.10 -8.54 -3.11
N TRP A 167 -33.39 -9.83 -3.20
CA TRP A 167 -32.69 -10.84 -2.40
C TRP A 167 -31.16 -10.77 -2.59
N VAL A 168 -30.71 -10.59 -3.84
CA VAL A 168 -29.28 -10.43 -4.16
C VAL A 168 -28.71 -9.16 -3.52
N GLY A 169 -29.41 -8.03 -3.66
CA GLY A 169 -29.02 -6.74 -3.09
C GLY A 169 -28.89 -6.79 -1.56
N ILE A 170 -29.85 -7.42 -0.88
CA ILE A 170 -29.86 -7.60 0.57
C ILE A 170 -28.65 -8.43 1.02
N VAL A 171 -28.42 -9.59 0.41
CA VAL A 171 -27.29 -10.47 0.75
C VAL A 171 -25.96 -9.73 0.53
N LEU A 172 -25.82 -9.04 -0.60
CA LEU A 172 -24.62 -8.27 -0.90
C LEU A 172 -24.41 -7.13 0.11
N LEU A 173 -25.44 -6.34 0.40
CA LEU A 173 -25.34 -5.16 1.25
C LEU A 173 -25.06 -5.53 2.71
N TYR A 174 -25.93 -6.33 3.33
CA TYR A 174 -25.78 -6.69 4.75
C TYR A 174 -24.60 -7.64 4.97
N GLY A 175 -24.38 -8.59 4.07
CA GLY A 175 -23.21 -9.46 4.12
C GLY A 175 -21.90 -8.65 4.02
N SER A 176 -21.84 -7.67 3.12
CA SER A 176 -20.68 -6.78 3.02
C SER A 176 -20.54 -5.88 4.24
N LEU A 177 -21.62 -5.32 4.78
CA LEU A 177 -21.59 -4.50 5.99
C LEU A 177 -21.01 -5.28 7.18
N MET A 178 -21.52 -6.49 7.43
CA MET A 178 -21.06 -7.36 8.52
C MET A 178 -19.60 -7.77 8.32
N ALA A 179 -19.24 -8.22 7.11
CA ALA A 179 -17.87 -8.60 6.81
C ALA A 179 -16.90 -7.40 6.90
N HIS A 180 -17.30 -6.22 6.42
CA HIS A 180 -16.45 -5.03 6.45
C HIS A 180 -16.22 -4.55 7.88
N LEU A 181 -17.29 -4.40 8.68
CA LEU A 181 -17.21 -3.99 10.07
C LEU A 181 -16.43 -5.01 10.91
N GLY A 182 -16.77 -6.30 10.79
CA GLY A 182 -16.09 -7.37 11.54
C GLY A 182 -14.59 -7.42 11.23
N LEU A 183 -14.21 -7.33 9.95
CA LEU A 183 -12.81 -7.32 9.56
C LEU A 183 -12.09 -6.01 9.90
N ALA A 184 -12.80 -4.88 9.98
CA ALA A 184 -12.26 -3.61 10.45
C ALA A 184 -11.96 -3.66 11.96
N LEU A 185 -12.89 -4.15 12.77
CA LEU A 185 -12.72 -4.33 14.21
C LEU A 185 -11.64 -5.38 14.52
N TRP A 186 -11.62 -6.49 13.79
CA TRP A 186 -10.54 -7.48 13.88
C TRP A 186 -9.18 -6.88 13.49
N SER A 187 -9.14 -6.05 12.44
CA SER A 187 -7.91 -5.32 12.09
C SER A 187 -7.49 -4.33 13.17
N LEU A 188 -8.43 -3.70 13.90
CA LEU A 188 -8.12 -2.82 15.02
C LEU A 188 -7.57 -3.62 16.22
N TYR A 189 -8.20 -4.75 16.54
CA TYR A 189 -7.70 -5.69 17.54
C TYR A 189 -6.27 -6.14 17.24
N GLN A 190 -5.95 -6.52 16.00
CA GLN A 190 -4.63 -7.01 15.62
C GLN A 190 -3.51 -5.96 15.67
N ARG A 191 -3.81 -4.67 15.59
CA ARG A 191 -2.78 -3.60 15.55
C ARG A 191 -2.03 -3.52 16.88
N ARG A 192 -0.69 -3.59 16.84
CA ARG A 192 0.17 -3.36 18.02
C ARG A 192 0.38 -1.90 18.36
N THR A 193 0.52 -1.06 17.33
CA THR A 193 0.69 0.39 17.46
C THR A 193 -0.42 1.15 16.75
N LEU A 194 -0.87 2.24 17.37
CA LEU A 194 -1.80 3.21 16.77
C LEU A 194 -1.07 4.41 16.13
N ARG A 195 0.28 4.41 16.16
CA ARG A 195 1.09 5.40 15.45
C ARG A 195 1.06 5.09 13.95
N VAL A 196 0.11 5.70 13.26
CA VAL A 196 -0.10 5.57 11.82
C VAL A 196 -0.02 6.93 11.14
N LYS A 197 0.03 6.94 9.80
CA LYS A 197 0.00 8.19 9.03
C LYS A 197 -1.34 8.92 9.25
N PRO A 198 -1.38 10.26 9.24
CA PRO A 198 -2.60 11.04 9.50
C PRO A 198 -3.81 10.61 8.67
N LEU A 199 -3.63 10.36 7.36
CA LEU A 199 -4.72 9.93 6.49
C LEU A 199 -5.24 8.51 6.82
N GLU A 200 -4.38 7.62 7.31
CA GLU A 200 -4.80 6.29 7.76
C GLU A 200 -5.57 6.39 9.08
N TYR A 201 -5.15 7.29 9.97
CA TYR A 201 -5.87 7.59 11.21
C TYR A 201 -7.26 8.17 10.92
N ALA A 202 -7.34 9.16 10.03
CA ALA A 202 -8.60 9.75 9.58
C ALA A 202 -9.54 8.69 9.00
N GLN A 203 -9.05 7.78 8.15
CA GLN A 203 -9.87 6.70 7.59
C GLN A 203 -10.49 5.81 8.69
N VAL A 204 -9.71 5.46 9.72
CA VAL A 204 -10.18 4.63 10.84
C VAL A 204 -11.22 5.40 11.66
N LEU A 205 -10.95 6.66 12.00
CA LEU A 205 -11.88 7.48 12.78
C LEU A 205 -13.21 7.64 12.05
N LEU A 206 -13.18 8.07 10.79
CA LEU A 206 -14.38 8.20 9.96
C LEU A 206 -15.16 6.88 9.88
N GLY A 207 -14.45 5.76 9.69
CA GLY A 207 -15.06 4.43 9.61
C GLY A 207 -15.70 3.96 10.92
N LEU A 208 -15.17 4.35 12.08
CA LEU A 208 -15.77 4.05 13.38
C LEU A 208 -16.96 4.95 13.70
N THR A 209 -17.01 6.16 13.14
CA THR A 209 -18.16 7.09 13.28
C THR A 209 -19.35 6.68 12.40
N VAL A 210 -19.11 6.15 11.20
CA VAL A 210 -20.14 5.73 10.24
C VAL A 210 -21.27 4.91 10.88
N PRO A 211 -21.01 3.82 11.64
CA PRO A 211 -22.07 3.02 12.23
C PRO A 211 -22.97 3.79 13.21
N PHE A 212 -22.43 4.74 14.00
CA PHE A 212 -23.24 5.52 14.95
C PHE A 212 -24.23 6.45 14.26
N LEU A 213 -23.81 7.06 13.16
CA LEU A 213 -24.64 7.96 12.37
C LEU A 213 -25.65 7.18 11.50
N MET A 214 -25.23 6.02 10.99
CA MET A 214 -26.07 5.16 10.15
C MET A 214 -27.23 4.52 10.91
N ILE A 215 -27.10 4.23 12.21
CA ILE A 215 -28.13 3.55 13.00
C ILE A 215 -29.49 4.26 12.91
N GLU A 216 -29.51 5.58 13.10
CA GLU A 216 -30.76 6.36 13.07
C GLU A 216 -31.40 6.35 11.68
N HIS A 217 -30.57 6.46 10.63
CA HIS A 217 -31.03 6.39 9.24
C HIS A 217 -31.65 5.03 8.89
N VAL A 218 -30.98 3.92 9.26
CA VAL A 218 -31.44 2.56 8.96
C VAL A 218 -32.70 2.22 9.76
N ILE A 219 -32.81 2.70 11.01
CA ILE A 219 -34.01 2.49 11.81
C ILE A 219 -35.22 3.22 11.20
N GLY A 220 -35.04 4.49 10.83
CA GLY A 220 -36.11 5.29 10.23
C GLY A 220 -36.59 4.78 8.86
N THR A 221 -35.68 4.27 8.03
CA THR A 221 -36.00 3.86 6.65
C THR A 221 -36.33 2.37 6.51
N ARG A 222 -35.64 1.49 7.24
CA ARG A 222 -35.74 0.04 7.06
C ARG A 222 -36.47 -0.67 8.17
N LEU A 223 -36.17 -0.36 9.44
CA LEU A 223 -36.80 -1.05 10.56
C LEU A 223 -38.30 -0.73 10.62
N LEU A 224 -38.65 0.56 10.51
CA LEU A 224 -40.05 1.00 10.50
C LEU A 224 -40.82 0.50 9.28
N ASN A 225 -40.17 0.41 8.12
CA ASN A 225 -40.78 -0.19 6.93
C ASN A 225 -41.12 -1.67 7.13
N ILE A 226 -40.22 -2.45 7.75
CA ILE A 226 -40.44 -3.88 7.98
C ILE A 226 -41.49 -4.13 9.08
N LEU A 227 -41.39 -3.43 10.21
CA LEU A 227 -42.22 -3.72 11.38
C LEU A 227 -43.60 -3.06 11.33
N TYR A 228 -43.68 -1.84 10.79
CA TYR A 228 -44.88 -1.01 10.82
C TYR A 228 -45.41 -0.67 9.41
N GLY A 229 -44.72 -1.10 8.35
CA GLY A 229 -45.14 -0.85 6.97
C GLY A 229 -45.02 0.62 6.55
N VAL A 230 -44.26 1.43 7.28
CA VAL A 230 -44.01 2.85 6.95
C VAL A 230 -43.35 2.94 5.58
N GLN A 231 -43.85 3.83 4.72
CA GLN A 231 -43.30 4.01 3.37
C GLN A 231 -42.11 4.97 3.42
N ASP A 232 -40.93 4.48 3.04
CA ASP A 232 -39.69 5.26 3.06
C ASP A 232 -39.44 6.00 1.74
N ASN A 233 -40.47 6.66 1.20
CA ASN A 233 -40.37 7.46 -0.03
C ASN A 233 -39.70 8.82 0.22
N TYR A 234 -39.28 9.48 -0.85
CA TYR A 234 -38.59 10.77 -0.73
C TYR A 234 -39.50 11.86 -0.17
N TYR A 235 -40.80 11.84 -0.48
CA TYR A 235 -41.74 12.80 0.12
C TYR A 235 -41.73 12.73 1.64
N TYR A 236 -41.84 11.52 2.21
CA TYR A 236 -41.77 11.27 3.64
C TYR A 236 -40.41 11.66 4.22
N ILE A 237 -39.33 11.11 3.66
CA ILE A 237 -37.99 11.26 4.24
C ILE A 237 -37.56 12.73 4.20
N VAL A 238 -37.82 13.45 3.11
CA VAL A 238 -37.50 14.88 3.02
C VAL A 238 -38.41 15.70 3.92
N LEU A 239 -39.72 15.42 3.99
CA LEU A 239 -40.64 16.10 4.92
C LEU A 239 -40.15 15.99 6.37
N VAL A 240 -39.80 14.79 6.82
CA VAL A 240 -39.28 14.58 8.17
C VAL A 240 -37.93 15.28 8.38
N LEU A 241 -36.97 15.09 7.47
CA LEU A 241 -35.60 15.58 7.66
C LEU A 241 -35.41 17.07 7.40
N TRP A 242 -36.31 17.70 6.65
CA TRP A 242 -36.22 19.11 6.27
C TRP A 242 -37.20 19.98 7.06
N VAL A 243 -38.45 19.53 7.23
CA VAL A 243 -39.51 20.34 7.86
C VAL A 243 -39.66 20.00 9.35
N PHE A 244 -39.87 18.73 9.69
CA PHE A 244 -40.20 18.37 11.08
C PHE A 244 -39.00 18.27 12.00
N VAL A 245 -37.88 17.71 11.53
CA VAL A 245 -36.67 17.45 12.33
C VAL A 245 -35.41 17.88 11.55
N PRO A 246 -35.24 19.20 11.27
CA PRO A 246 -34.16 19.71 10.42
C PRO A 246 -32.75 19.38 10.93
N TRP A 247 -32.56 19.30 12.26
CA TRP A 247 -31.29 18.89 12.83
C TRP A 247 -30.88 17.48 12.41
N LEU A 248 -31.84 16.55 12.31
CA LEU A 248 -31.56 15.21 11.84
C LEU A 248 -31.15 15.24 10.36
N GLY A 249 -31.78 16.08 9.53
CA GLY A 249 -31.37 16.30 8.15
C GLY A 249 -29.91 16.77 8.02
N ILE A 250 -29.49 17.72 8.88
CA ILE A 250 -28.09 18.15 8.95
C ILE A 250 -27.17 16.98 9.30
N LEU A 251 -27.53 16.20 10.33
CA LEU A 251 -26.75 15.05 10.76
C LEU A 251 -26.63 13.98 9.66
N GLN A 252 -27.69 13.74 8.88
CA GLN A 252 -27.67 12.81 7.75
C GLN A 252 -26.79 13.30 6.59
N ASN A 253 -26.72 14.61 6.34
CA ASN A 253 -25.79 15.18 5.36
C ASN A 253 -24.33 15.07 5.84
N ILE A 254 -24.07 15.28 7.13
CA ILE A 254 -22.74 15.03 7.73
C ILE A 254 -22.36 13.55 7.59
N PHE A 255 -23.29 12.64 7.89
CA PHE A 255 -23.11 11.20 7.71
C PHE A 255 -22.72 10.85 6.28
N LEU A 256 -23.44 11.40 5.29
CA LEU A 256 -23.17 11.22 3.87
C LEU A 256 -21.72 11.57 3.52
N VAL A 257 -21.25 12.75 3.94
CA VAL A 257 -19.88 13.21 3.69
C VAL A 257 -18.86 12.31 4.37
N ILE A 258 -19.10 11.91 5.63
CA ILE A 258 -18.20 11.03 6.39
C ILE A 258 -18.10 9.64 5.74
N ALA A 259 -19.23 9.04 5.37
CA ALA A 259 -19.27 7.73 4.73
C ALA A 259 -18.58 7.75 3.35
N TRP A 260 -18.83 8.79 2.55
CA TRP A 260 -18.19 8.98 1.26
C TRP A 260 -16.67 9.18 1.39
N ALA A 261 -16.24 10.07 2.29
CA ALA A 261 -14.82 10.31 2.55
C ALA A 261 -14.10 9.04 3.02
N HIS A 262 -14.68 8.28 3.95
CA HIS A 262 -14.15 6.99 4.38
C HIS A 262 -13.94 6.03 3.20
N GLY A 263 -14.96 5.90 2.34
CA GLY A 263 -14.93 5.05 1.15
C GLY A 263 -13.90 5.48 0.11
N VAL A 264 -13.85 6.76 -0.24
CA VAL A 264 -12.92 7.33 -1.24
C VAL A 264 -11.47 7.24 -0.76
N ILE A 265 -11.19 7.50 0.53
CA ILE A 265 -9.83 7.31 1.08
C ILE A 265 -9.43 5.84 0.94
N GLY A 266 -10.32 4.91 1.27
CA GLY A 266 -10.10 3.47 1.11
C GLY A 266 -9.81 3.07 -0.34
N LEU A 267 -10.61 3.58 -1.28
CA LEU A 267 -10.45 3.35 -2.72
C LEU A 267 -9.12 3.91 -3.21
N HIS A 268 -8.77 5.14 -2.83
CA HIS A 268 -7.51 5.80 -3.20
C HIS A 268 -6.29 4.97 -2.75
N TYR A 269 -6.29 4.45 -1.52
CA TYR A 269 -5.20 3.59 -1.04
C TYR A 269 -5.01 2.31 -1.86
N TRP A 270 -6.08 1.81 -2.49
CA TRP A 270 -6.02 0.65 -3.38
C TRP A 270 -5.59 1.04 -4.80
N LEU A 271 -6.19 2.08 -5.37
CA LEU A 271 -5.97 2.52 -6.74
C LEU A 271 -4.60 3.15 -6.96
N LYS A 272 -4.04 3.88 -5.99
CA LYS A 272 -2.72 4.55 -6.13
C LYS A 272 -1.55 3.61 -6.41
N LEU A 273 -1.74 2.30 -6.22
CA LEU A 273 -0.76 1.28 -6.54
C LEU A 273 -0.83 0.79 -7.99
N LYS A 274 -1.88 1.19 -8.74
CA LYS A 274 -2.10 0.79 -10.13
C LYS A 274 -1.35 1.75 -11.07
N PRO A 275 -0.58 1.25 -12.06
CA PRO A 275 0.18 2.10 -12.97
C PRO A 275 -0.68 3.07 -13.80
N TRP A 276 -1.93 2.69 -14.11
CA TRP A 276 -2.87 3.52 -14.87
C TRP A 276 -3.55 4.60 -14.03
N PHE A 277 -3.58 4.47 -12.70
CA PHE A 277 -4.35 5.37 -11.86
C PHE A 277 -3.91 6.84 -11.95
N PRO A 278 -2.62 7.20 -11.97
CA PRO A 278 -2.20 8.60 -12.12
C PRO A 278 -2.78 9.29 -13.36
N ARG A 279 -2.97 8.55 -14.47
CA ARG A 279 -3.58 9.08 -15.70
C ARG A 279 -5.05 9.47 -15.50
N PHE A 280 -5.78 8.71 -14.70
CA PHE A 280 -7.21 8.91 -14.45
C PHE A 280 -7.52 9.57 -13.09
N ALA A 281 -6.50 9.84 -12.29
CA ALA A 281 -6.65 10.43 -10.97
C ALA A 281 -7.46 11.74 -10.98
N PRO A 282 -7.32 12.65 -11.97
CA PRO A 282 -8.17 13.83 -12.06
C PRO A 282 -9.66 13.51 -12.20
N VAL A 283 -10.02 12.48 -12.98
CA VAL A 283 -11.42 12.04 -13.15
C VAL A 283 -11.97 11.48 -11.85
N PHE A 284 -11.23 10.60 -11.18
CA PHE A 284 -11.63 10.06 -9.86
C PHE A 284 -11.75 11.16 -8.81
N TYR A 285 -10.88 12.16 -8.85
CA TYR A 285 -10.96 13.32 -7.96
C TYR A 285 -12.20 14.17 -8.25
N GLY A 286 -12.50 14.45 -9.53
CA GLY A 286 -13.71 15.12 -9.95
C GLY A 286 -14.97 14.41 -9.46
N LEU A 287 -15.06 13.09 -9.65
CA LEU A 287 -16.18 12.28 -9.14
C LEU A 287 -16.25 12.28 -7.61
N ALA A 288 -15.11 12.18 -6.93
CA ALA A 288 -15.04 12.22 -5.47
C ALA A 288 -15.54 13.56 -4.89
N LEU A 289 -15.39 14.66 -5.61
CA LEU A 289 -15.84 15.97 -5.19
C LEU A 289 -17.29 16.25 -5.61
N LEU A 290 -17.62 16.03 -6.89
CA LEU A 290 -18.89 16.45 -7.48
C LEU A 290 -20.06 15.60 -6.99
N LEU A 291 -19.90 14.28 -6.86
CA LEU A 291 -21.01 13.40 -6.50
C LEU A 291 -21.68 13.76 -5.16
N PRO A 292 -20.94 13.93 -4.02
CA PRO A 292 -21.56 14.33 -2.77
C PRO A 292 -22.12 15.76 -2.82
N VAL A 293 -21.51 16.67 -3.58
CA VAL A 293 -22.03 18.05 -3.74
C VAL A 293 -23.36 18.02 -4.47
N CYS A 294 -23.46 17.33 -5.61
CA CYS A 294 -24.71 17.17 -6.34
C CYS A 294 -25.78 16.48 -5.49
N ALA A 295 -25.41 15.47 -4.69
CA ALA A 295 -26.34 14.81 -3.78
C ALA A 295 -26.91 15.76 -2.70
N ILE A 296 -26.06 16.56 -2.05
CA ILE A 296 -26.49 17.53 -1.03
C ILE A 296 -27.36 18.62 -1.65
N VAL A 297 -26.98 19.17 -2.81
CA VAL A 297 -27.77 20.20 -3.49
C VAL A 297 -29.11 19.61 -3.97
N GLY A 298 -29.13 18.37 -4.45
CA GLY A 298 -30.36 17.66 -4.82
C GLY A 298 -31.30 17.46 -3.62
N PHE A 299 -30.78 17.09 -2.46
CA PHE A 299 -31.56 17.02 -1.21
C PHE A 299 -32.11 18.40 -0.79
N VAL A 300 -31.30 19.46 -0.91
CA VAL A 300 -31.75 20.84 -0.61
C VAL A 300 -32.83 21.31 -1.59
N ALA A 301 -32.70 20.99 -2.88
CA ALA A 301 -33.70 21.32 -3.89
C ALA A 301 -35.04 20.63 -3.60
N ALA A 302 -35.02 19.32 -3.32
CA ALA A 302 -36.19 18.56 -2.88
C ALA A 302 -36.80 19.13 -1.59
N GLY A 303 -35.97 19.56 -0.63
CA GLY A 303 -36.40 20.20 0.60
C GLY A 303 -37.20 21.48 0.36
N ARG A 304 -36.76 22.33 -0.58
CA ARG A 304 -37.48 23.55 -0.97
C ARG A 304 -38.84 23.25 -1.59
N GLU A 305 -38.91 22.26 -2.47
CA GLU A 305 -40.15 21.81 -3.09
C GLU A 305 -41.15 21.29 -2.04
N ILE A 306 -40.67 20.44 -1.12
CA ILE A 306 -41.46 19.96 0.02
C ILE A 306 -41.92 21.10 0.94
N SER A 307 -41.10 22.12 1.18
CA SER A 307 -41.51 23.28 1.98
C SER A 307 -42.66 24.08 1.35
N LEU A 308 -42.82 24.06 0.03
CA LEU A 308 -43.96 24.67 -0.65
C LEU A 308 -45.21 23.79 -0.50
N LEU A 309 -45.07 22.48 -0.71
CA LEU A 309 -46.16 21.52 -0.58
C LEU A 309 -46.71 21.44 0.85
N ALA A 310 -45.82 21.46 1.85
CA ALA A 310 -46.15 21.39 3.27
C ALA A 310 -46.90 22.62 3.82
N GLN A 311 -47.06 23.70 3.03
CA GLN A 311 -47.95 24.81 3.39
C GLN A 311 -49.44 24.45 3.24
N SER A 312 -49.75 23.41 2.46
CA SER A 312 -51.10 22.91 2.30
C SER A 312 -51.42 21.85 3.36
N GLN A 313 -52.37 22.14 4.24
CA GLN A 313 -52.86 21.17 5.22
C GLN A 313 -53.47 19.94 4.53
N MET A 314 -54.19 20.14 3.43
CA MET A 314 -54.77 19.05 2.63
C MET A 314 -53.68 18.10 2.11
N TRP A 315 -52.55 18.65 1.64
CA TRP A 315 -51.43 17.83 1.18
C TRP A 315 -50.77 17.07 2.35
N LEU A 316 -50.64 17.69 3.52
CA LEU A 316 -50.12 17.02 4.71
C LEU A 316 -51.00 15.85 5.15
N ASP A 317 -52.32 16.01 5.11
CA ASP A 317 -53.27 14.97 5.46
C ASP A 317 -53.24 13.81 4.45
N GLU A 318 -53.21 14.12 3.15
CA GLU A 318 -53.03 13.14 2.07
C GLU A 318 -51.72 12.36 2.22
N MET A 319 -50.62 13.08 2.49
CA MET A 319 -49.31 12.48 2.65
C MET A 319 -49.24 11.61 3.90
N ALA A 320 -49.83 12.03 5.02
CA ALA A 320 -49.90 11.23 6.25
C ALA A 320 -50.58 9.87 6.03
N MET A 321 -51.64 9.84 5.21
CA MET A 321 -52.31 8.60 4.81
C MET A 321 -51.44 7.76 3.87
N MET A 322 -50.84 8.38 2.84
CA MET A 322 -50.02 7.68 1.84
C MET A 322 -48.77 7.04 2.45
N ILE A 323 -48.10 7.74 3.37
CA ILE A 323 -46.81 7.31 3.92
C ILE A 323 -46.96 6.38 5.13
N ARG A 324 -48.21 6.16 5.58
CA ARG A 324 -48.55 5.46 6.83
C ARG A 324 -47.74 6.05 7.98
N LEU A 325 -48.03 7.30 8.32
CA LEU A 325 -47.31 8.06 9.35
C LEU A 325 -47.07 7.18 10.59
N PRO A 326 -45.83 7.06 11.08
CA PRO A 326 -45.56 6.23 12.24
C PRO A 326 -46.36 6.71 13.46
N ASN A 327 -47.12 5.79 14.06
CA ASN A 327 -47.84 6.06 15.31
C ASN A 327 -46.84 6.21 16.48
N GLU A 328 -47.34 6.61 17.65
CA GLU A 328 -46.50 6.84 18.83
C GLU A 328 -45.68 5.59 19.22
N GLU A 329 -46.26 4.40 19.06
CA GLU A 329 -45.58 3.14 19.31
C GLU A 329 -44.38 2.94 18.37
N ALA A 330 -44.58 3.13 17.06
CA ALA A 330 -43.51 3.03 16.07
C ALA A 330 -42.38 4.03 16.35
N VAL A 331 -42.70 5.26 16.73
CA VAL A 331 -41.71 6.27 17.14
C VAL A 331 -40.97 5.84 18.41
N ALA A 332 -41.67 5.29 19.41
CA ALA A 332 -41.05 4.79 20.63
C ALA A 332 -40.09 3.63 20.35
N VAL A 333 -40.48 2.69 19.50
CA VAL A 333 -39.65 1.57 19.06
C VAL A 333 -38.41 2.07 18.30
N ALA A 334 -38.57 3.03 17.39
CA ALA A 334 -37.43 3.63 16.68
C ALA A 334 -36.43 4.28 17.65
N LYS A 335 -36.92 5.07 18.62
CA LYS A 335 -36.06 5.69 19.65
C LYS A 335 -35.35 4.64 20.49
N HIS A 336 -36.06 3.62 20.97
CA HIS A 336 -35.49 2.55 21.77
C HIS A 336 -34.36 1.83 21.03
N TRP A 337 -34.61 1.35 19.81
CA TRP A 337 -33.58 0.65 19.04
C TRP A 337 -32.42 1.54 18.61
N THR A 338 -32.64 2.85 18.43
CA THR A 338 -31.56 3.79 18.14
C THR A 338 -30.59 3.88 19.31
N VAL A 339 -31.13 3.99 20.53
CA VAL A 339 -30.33 4.03 21.77
C VAL A 339 -29.61 2.70 21.98
N VAL A 340 -30.33 1.58 21.89
CA VAL A 340 -29.75 0.23 22.03
C VAL A 340 -28.65 0.00 21.00
N GLY A 341 -28.89 0.34 19.73
CA GLY A 341 -27.89 0.19 18.67
C GLY A 341 -26.62 1.00 18.92
N ARG A 342 -26.75 2.24 19.40
CA ARG A 342 -25.60 3.10 19.74
C ARG A 342 -24.78 2.53 20.89
N TYR A 343 -25.44 2.09 21.96
CA TYR A 343 -24.74 1.46 23.09
C TYR A 343 -24.10 0.12 22.72
N ALA A 344 -24.78 -0.70 21.91
CA ALA A 344 -24.23 -1.97 21.42
C ALA A 344 -22.97 -1.75 20.57
N MET A 345 -22.99 -0.77 19.66
CA MET A 345 -21.82 -0.40 18.85
C MET A 345 -20.68 0.14 19.73
N GLY A 346 -20.98 1.04 20.66
CA GLY A 346 -20.00 1.58 21.61
C GLY A 346 -19.36 0.48 22.47
N GLY A 347 -20.19 -0.41 23.02
CA GLY A 347 -19.75 -1.56 23.79
C GLY A 347 -18.88 -2.52 22.98
N LEU A 348 -19.23 -2.79 21.72
CA LEU A 348 -18.44 -3.63 20.82
C LEU A 348 -17.05 -3.02 20.55
N ILE A 349 -16.97 -1.72 20.26
CA ILE A 349 -15.70 -1.03 20.05
C ILE A 349 -14.87 -1.03 21.35
N ALA A 350 -15.50 -0.72 22.50
CA ALA A 350 -14.84 -0.72 23.80
C ALA A 350 -14.29 -2.12 24.13
N ALA A 351 -15.07 -3.18 23.93
CA ALA A 351 -14.65 -4.56 24.14
C ALA A 351 -13.43 -4.93 23.28
N VAL A 352 -13.41 -4.52 22.00
CA VAL A 352 -12.27 -4.73 21.11
C VAL A 352 -11.02 -3.99 21.60
N LEU A 353 -11.16 -2.75 22.08
CA LEU A 353 -10.05 -1.96 22.60
C LEU A 353 -9.51 -2.51 23.93
N ILE A 354 -10.39 -2.97 24.82
CA ILE A 354 -10.03 -3.64 26.08
C ILE A 354 -9.33 -4.96 25.78
N ALA A 355 -9.90 -5.81 24.92
CA ALA A 355 -9.29 -7.08 24.53
C ALA A 355 -7.92 -6.88 23.88
N ARG A 356 -7.77 -5.84 23.05
CA ARG A 356 -6.48 -5.42 22.50
C ARG A 356 -5.50 -5.03 23.59
N TRP A 357 -5.91 -4.21 24.54
CA TRP A 357 -5.06 -3.78 25.66
C TRP A 357 -4.60 -4.97 26.52
N VAL A 358 -5.53 -5.86 26.89
CA VAL A 358 -5.24 -7.09 27.64
C VAL A 358 -4.24 -7.96 26.88
N ARG A 359 -4.46 -8.21 25.59
CA ARG A 359 -3.51 -8.98 24.77
C ARG A 359 -2.11 -8.36 24.80
N LEU A 360 -2.01 -7.04 24.61
CA LEU A 360 -0.73 -6.34 24.62
C LEU A 360 -0.04 -6.41 25.99
N MET A 361 -0.79 -6.40 27.10
CA MET A 361 -0.23 -6.58 28.43
C MET A 361 0.30 -8.00 28.64
N ILE A 362 -0.44 -9.02 28.21
CA ILE A 362 0.02 -10.42 28.24
C ILE A 362 1.28 -10.58 27.38
N GLU A 363 1.35 -9.93 26.23
CA GLU A 363 2.50 -10.04 25.34
C GLU A 363 3.77 -9.37 25.90
N ARG A 364 3.64 -8.40 26.82
CA ARG A 364 4.81 -7.76 27.48
C ARG A 364 5.60 -8.71 28.37
N THR A 365 5.00 -9.82 28.81
CA THR A 365 5.70 -10.83 29.61
C THR A 365 6.57 -11.77 28.77
N LYS A 366 6.42 -11.73 27.43
CA LYS A 366 7.21 -12.57 26.52
C LYS A 366 8.65 -12.08 26.42
N ARG A 367 9.56 -13.04 26.20
CA ARG A 367 10.98 -12.77 25.96
C ARG A 367 11.15 -11.84 24.75
N ARG A 368 11.93 -10.76 24.92
CA ARG A 368 12.23 -9.80 23.86
C ARG A 368 13.28 -10.35 22.91
N VAL A 369 13.19 -9.95 21.64
CA VAL A 369 14.17 -10.24 20.60
C VAL A 369 14.70 -8.94 20.00
N VAL A 370 15.89 -8.97 19.42
CA VAL A 370 16.59 -7.75 18.99
C VAL A 370 16.61 -7.64 17.47
N LEU A 371 16.14 -6.52 16.94
CA LEU A 371 16.34 -6.11 15.56
C LEU A 371 17.57 -5.22 15.45
N THR A 372 18.50 -5.58 14.56
CA THR A 372 19.72 -4.79 14.31
C THR A 372 19.63 -4.10 12.95
N TYR A 373 19.88 -2.79 12.93
CA TYR A 373 19.91 -1.95 11.73
C TYR A 373 21.35 -1.66 11.28
N PRO A 374 21.58 -1.19 10.03
CA PRO A 374 22.94 -1.02 9.46
C PRO A 374 23.82 -0.02 10.23
N ASN A 375 23.21 0.97 10.87
CA ASN A 375 23.90 1.98 11.68
C ASN A 375 24.22 1.50 13.10
N GLY A 376 24.14 0.20 13.37
CA GLY A 376 24.33 -0.38 14.71
C GLY A 376 23.16 -0.20 15.67
N ARG A 377 22.08 0.49 15.26
CA ARG A 377 20.91 0.71 16.10
C ARG A 377 20.21 -0.62 16.38
N LYS A 378 19.99 -0.91 17.66
CA LYS A 378 19.28 -2.10 18.14
C LYS A 378 17.89 -1.72 18.65
N VAL A 379 16.87 -2.45 18.21
CA VAL A 379 15.48 -2.25 18.63
C VAL A 379 14.97 -3.55 19.24
N GLU A 380 14.59 -3.50 20.51
CA GLU A 380 13.93 -4.63 21.15
C GLU A 380 12.47 -4.72 20.69
N ILE A 381 12.05 -5.92 20.31
CA ILE A 381 10.69 -6.21 19.89
C ILE A 381 10.14 -7.41 20.63
N VAL A 382 8.81 -7.45 20.77
CA VAL A 382 8.10 -8.62 21.26
C VAL A 382 7.81 -9.55 20.07
N PRO A 383 8.00 -10.88 20.22
CA PRO A 383 7.66 -11.84 19.18
C PRO A 383 6.22 -11.66 18.65
N GLY A 384 6.07 -11.70 17.33
CA GLY A 384 4.80 -11.45 16.64
C GLY A 384 4.61 -10.02 16.13
N MET A 385 5.55 -9.12 16.41
CA MET A 385 5.62 -7.79 15.80
C MET A 385 6.30 -7.86 14.43
N THR A 386 5.78 -7.11 13.46
CA THR A 386 6.43 -7.00 12.16
C THR A 386 7.66 -6.08 12.21
N VAL A 387 8.63 -6.29 11.32
CA VAL A 387 9.79 -5.38 11.20
C VAL A 387 9.34 -3.94 10.92
N LEU A 388 8.28 -3.74 10.13
CA LEU A 388 7.74 -2.40 9.87
C LEU A 388 7.12 -1.76 11.12
N GLU A 389 6.40 -2.53 11.93
CA GLU A 389 5.87 -2.04 13.21
C GLU A 389 7.01 -1.66 14.15
N ALA A 390 8.08 -2.46 14.19
CA ALA A 390 9.29 -2.17 14.96
C ALA A 390 9.96 -0.88 14.55
N SER A 391 10.13 -0.65 13.25
CA SER A 391 10.66 0.61 12.77
C SER A 391 9.76 1.78 13.22
N ARG A 392 8.44 1.65 13.13
CA ARG A 392 7.50 2.72 13.54
C ARG A 392 7.53 3.00 15.04
N GLU A 393 7.57 1.97 15.87
CA GLU A 393 7.61 2.10 17.33
C GLU A 393 8.90 2.77 17.80
N ALA A 394 10.03 2.42 17.17
CA ALA A 394 11.35 3.00 17.44
C ALA A 394 11.62 4.35 16.73
N ASN A 395 10.62 4.95 16.08
CA ASN A 395 10.76 6.17 15.27
C ASN A 395 11.90 6.08 14.23
N ILE A 396 12.02 4.93 13.57
CA ILE A 396 12.93 4.70 12.43
C ILE A 396 12.13 4.88 11.13
N PRO A 397 12.47 5.86 10.29
CA PRO A 397 11.81 6.08 9.02
C PRO A 397 11.89 4.83 8.12
N HIS A 398 10.74 4.33 7.65
CA HIS A 398 10.67 3.12 6.83
C HIS A 398 9.62 3.26 5.73
N ALA A 399 10.05 3.07 4.48
CA ALA A 399 9.18 3.16 3.30
C ALA A 399 7.98 2.20 3.38
N SER A 400 6.75 2.72 3.27
CA SER A 400 5.53 1.91 3.35
C SER A 400 4.34 2.56 2.61
N VAL A 401 4.36 2.55 1.28
CA VAL A 401 3.32 3.22 0.45
C VAL A 401 1.92 2.65 0.69
N CYS A 402 1.81 1.32 0.82
CA CYS A 402 0.53 0.65 1.13
C CYS A 402 0.19 0.61 2.63
N GLY A 403 0.98 1.26 3.49
CA GLY A 403 0.77 1.27 4.94
C GLY A 403 1.16 -0.01 5.68
N GLY A 404 1.69 -1.03 4.98
CA GLY A 404 2.07 -2.31 5.58
C GLY A 404 1.15 -3.48 5.19
N ARG A 405 0.37 -3.34 4.11
CA ARG A 405 -0.61 -4.35 3.66
C ARG A 405 -0.02 -5.44 2.75
N GLY A 406 1.30 -5.46 2.54
CA GLY A 406 1.98 -6.43 1.68
C GLY A 406 1.63 -6.30 0.18
N ARG A 407 1.36 -5.09 -0.33
CA ARG A 407 0.90 -4.89 -1.73
C ARG A 407 1.86 -4.11 -2.64
N CYS A 408 2.77 -3.33 -2.06
CA CYS A 408 3.52 -2.30 -2.79
C CYS A 408 5.03 -2.51 -2.88
N SER A 409 5.60 -3.59 -2.32
CA SER A 409 7.05 -3.88 -2.25
C SER A 409 7.98 -2.77 -1.69
N THR A 410 7.46 -1.62 -1.28
CA THR A 410 8.33 -0.50 -0.86
C THR A 410 8.99 -0.70 0.50
N CYS A 411 8.45 -1.55 1.36
CA CYS A 411 9.02 -1.88 2.68
C CYS A 411 10.06 -3.01 2.60
N ARG A 412 10.76 -3.15 1.47
CA ARG A 412 11.72 -4.24 1.29
C ARG A 412 12.91 -4.07 2.23
N VAL A 413 13.32 -5.18 2.84
CA VAL A 413 14.53 -5.29 3.64
C VAL A 413 15.35 -6.47 3.14
N ARG A 414 16.68 -6.32 3.14
CA ARG A 414 17.61 -7.45 3.06
C ARG A 414 17.77 -8.02 4.46
N CYS A 415 17.47 -9.30 4.63
CA CYS A 415 17.62 -10.02 5.88
C CYS A 415 19.05 -10.55 5.98
N GLY A 416 19.71 -10.28 7.10
CA GLY A 416 21.05 -10.76 7.43
C GLY A 416 21.01 -11.90 8.46
N PRO A 417 22.00 -12.01 9.36
CA PRO A 417 22.00 -13.02 10.42
C PRO A 417 20.66 -13.12 11.18
N GLY A 418 20.18 -14.34 11.39
CA GLY A 418 18.87 -14.63 11.96
C GLY A 418 17.77 -14.86 10.92
N ALA A 419 18.05 -14.67 9.63
CA ALA A 419 17.11 -14.90 8.54
C ALA A 419 16.72 -16.39 8.39
N GLU A 420 17.62 -17.29 8.75
CA GLU A 420 17.43 -18.75 8.73
C GLU A 420 16.30 -19.23 9.65
N HIS A 421 15.92 -18.41 10.63
CA HIS A 421 14.81 -18.69 11.56
C HIS A 421 13.47 -18.08 11.08
N LEU A 422 13.47 -17.37 9.95
CA LEU A 422 12.24 -16.82 9.40
C LEU A 422 11.45 -17.91 8.66
N PRO A 423 10.11 -17.91 8.79
CA PRO A 423 9.28 -18.77 7.97
C PRO A 423 9.39 -18.36 6.49
N GLU A 424 9.15 -19.31 5.61
CA GLU A 424 9.06 -19.06 4.17
C GLU A 424 8.09 -17.92 3.83
N PRO A 425 8.34 -17.15 2.75
CA PRO A 425 7.42 -16.11 2.33
C PRO A 425 6.02 -16.67 2.10
N SER A 426 5.01 -16.00 2.66
CA SER A 426 3.61 -16.31 2.33
C SER A 426 3.38 -16.17 0.81
N ALA A 427 2.42 -16.90 0.25
CA ALA A 427 2.12 -16.86 -1.19
C ALA A 427 1.91 -15.43 -1.73
N GLU A 428 1.29 -14.54 -0.95
CA GLU A 428 1.09 -13.13 -1.32
C GLU A 428 2.40 -12.31 -1.23
N GLU A 429 3.25 -12.58 -0.24
CA GLU A 429 4.59 -11.98 -0.17
C GLU A 429 5.44 -12.42 -1.35
N ALA A 430 5.50 -13.73 -1.63
CA ALA A 430 6.23 -14.33 -2.74
C ALA A 430 5.78 -13.72 -4.08
N LYS A 431 4.46 -13.57 -4.30
CA LYS A 431 3.91 -12.93 -5.50
C LYS A 431 4.36 -11.48 -5.68
N VAL A 432 4.49 -10.73 -4.58
CA VAL A 432 4.96 -9.34 -4.64
C VAL A 432 6.47 -9.28 -4.89
N LEU A 433 7.25 -10.17 -4.26
CA LEU A 433 8.70 -10.27 -4.45
C LEU A 433 9.05 -10.69 -5.88
N SER A 434 8.37 -11.70 -6.42
CA SER A 434 8.57 -12.17 -7.81
C SER A 434 8.21 -11.10 -8.84
N ARG A 435 7.11 -10.36 -8.62
CA ARG A 435 6.67 -9.27 -9.51
C ARG A 435 7.73 -8.18 -9.66
N VAL A 436 8.51 -7.92 -8.61
CA VAL A 436 9.56 -6.89 -8.63
C VAL A 436 10.96 -7.43 -8.90
N GLY A 437 11.13 -8.74 -9.08
CA GLY A 437 12.45 -9.35 -9.28
C GLY A 437 13.34 -9.21 -8.04
N ALA A 438 12.77 -9.34 -6.83
CA ALA A 438 13.57 -9.24 -5.61
C ALA A 438 14.60 -10.39 -5.53
N PRO A 439 15.88 -10.11 -5.22
CA PRO A 439 16.91 -11.14 -5.08
C PRO A 439 16.70 -11.97 -3.80
N GLU A 440 17.44 -13.06 -3.68
CA GLU A 440 17.42 -13.93 -2.50
C GLU A 440 17.78 -13.15 -1.21
N GLY A 441 17.20 -13.56 -0.08
CA GLY A 441 17.37 -12.87 1.21
C GLY A 441 16.61 -11.54 1.34
N VAL A 442 15.88 -11.10 0.31
CA VAL A 442 15.01 -9.91 0.38
C VAL A 442 13.58 -10.28 0.75
N ARG A 443 13.05 -9.62 1.77
CA ARG A 443 11.71 -9.86 2.32
C ARG A 443 10.94 -8.55 2.50
N LEU A 444 9.64 -8.63 2.76
CA LEU A 444 8.81 -7.46 3.05
C LEU A 444 8.75 -7.20 4.57
N ALA A 445 9.30 -6.08 5.04
CA ALA A 445 9.30 -5.74 6.47
C ALA A 445 7.91 -5.73 7.12
N CYS A 446 6.86 -5.47 6.34
CA CYS A 446 5.47 -5.51 6.81
C CYS A 446 4.87 -6.92 6.94
N GLN A 447 5.54 -7.97 6.47
CA GLN A 447 5.08 -9.36 6.55
C GLN A 447 5.96 -10.21 7.47
N ILE A 448 7.26 -9.90 7.58
CA ILE A 448 8.21 -10.59 8.46
C ILE A 448 7.87 -10.35 9.93
N ARG A 449 7.75 -11.41 10.72
CA ARG A 449 7.56 -11.39 12.18
C ARG A 449 8.65 -12.22 12.86
N PRO A 450 9.78 -11.61 13.27
CA PRO A 450 10.88 -12.35 13.86
C PRO A 450 10.48 -12.95 15.22
N SER A 451 10.78 -14.23 15.42
CA SER A 451 10.69 -14.94 16.72
C SER A 451 12.04 -14.99 17.44
N GLN A 452 13.12 -14.63 16.75
CA GLN A 452 14.49 -14.53 17.23
C GLN A 452 15.12 -13.22 16.75
N SER A 453 16.31 -12.89 17.26
CA SER A 453 17.04 -11.69 16.84
C SER A 453 17.38 -11.75 15.36
N LEU A 454 17.20 -10.63 14.65
CA LEU A 454 17.34 -10.54 13.21
C LEU A 454 18.02 -9.24 12.80
N ALA A 455 19.06 -9.33 11.98
CA ALA A 455 19.65 -8.17 11.32
C ALA A 455 18.89 -7.85 10.02
N ILE A 456 18.58 -6.57 9.79
CA ILE A 456 17.89 -6.12 8.58
C ILE A 456 18.52 -4.85 8.00
N THR A 457 18.45 -4.72 6.68
CA THR A 457 18.86 -3.52 5.96
C THR A 457 17.69 -3.02 5.09
N PRO A 458 17.09 -1.85 5.38
CA PRO A 458 16.09 -1.25 4.50
C PRO A 458 16.67 -0.94 3.13
N LEU A 459 15.99 -1.38 2.06
CA LEU A 459 16.48 -1.22 0.69
C LEU A 459 15.94 0.01 -0.04
N LEU A 460 14.98 0.72 0.57
CA LEU A 460 14.35 1.89 -0.02
C LEU A 460 14.36 3.06 0.96
N PRO A 461 14.60 4.30 0.48
CA PRO A 461 14.58 5.48 1.32
C PRO A 461 13.17 5.72 1.88
N ALA A 462 13.06 6.25 3.09
CA ALA A 462 11.76 6.47 3.73
C ALA A 462 10.82 7.41 2.94
N THR A 463 11.38 8.27 2.09
CA THR A 463 10.69 9.19 1.18
C THR A 463 10.08 8.52 -0.05
N THR A 464 10.22 7.20 -0.19
CA THR A 464 9.73 6.44 -1.35
C THR A 464 8.23 6.64 -1.62
N GLY A 465 7.93 7.17 -2.81
CA GLY A 465 6.57 7.36 -3.32
C GLY A 465 5.97 6.14 -4.05
N PRO A 466 4.72 6.22 -4.52
CA PRO A 466 4.02 5.10 -5.15
C PRO A 466 4.68 4.53 -6.42
N LYS A 467 5.43 5.35 -7.16
CA LYS A 467 6.12 4.92 -8.40
C LYS A 467 7.10 3.76 -8.16
N ALA A 468 7.72 3.70 -6.98
CA ALA A 468 8.64 2.62 -6.62
C ALA A 468 7.95 1.26 -6.36
N ALA A 469 6.61 1.24 -6.28
CA ALA A 469 5.83 0.01 -6.18
C ALA A 469 5.59 -0.65 -7.54
N TRP A 470 5.88 0.04 -8.65
CA TRP A 470 5.68 -0.45 -10.00
C TRP A 470 6.88 -1.27 -10.47
N LYS A 471 6.64 -2.20 -11.38
CA LYS A 471 7.70 -3.01 -12.00
C LYS A 471 8.59 -2.06 -12.80
N GLN A 472 9.81 -1.85 -12.31
CA GLN A 472 10.81 -1.09 -13.04
C GLN A 472 11.41 -2.00 -14.11
N PRO A 473 11.68 -1.49 -15.33
CA PRO A 473 12.34 -2.28 -16.34
C PRO A 473 13.72 -2.76 -15.83
N PRO A 474 14.20 -3.95 -16.24
CA PRO A 474 15.38 -4.59 -15.66
C PRO A 474 16.64 -3.72 -15.66
N HIS A 475 16.78 -2.82 -16.62
CA HIS A 475 17.93 -1.90 -16.73
C HIS A 475 17.95 -0.78 -15.66
N MET A 476 16.85 -0.56 -14.92
CA MET A 476 16.79 0.41 -13.81
C MET A 476 16.91 -0.24 -12.43
N GLN A 477 17.02 -1.57 -12.36
CA GLN A 477 17.36 -2.26 -11.14
C GLN A 477 18.84 -2.55 -11.18
N GLY A 478 19.63 -1.83 -10.37
CA GLY A 478 21.03 -2.18 -10.16
C GLY A 478 21.11 -3.65 -9.75
N SER A 479 21.73 -4.48 -10.59
CA SER A 479 21.97 -5.89 -10.31
C SER A 479 23.46 -6.08 -10.08
N GLU A 480 23.83 -6.69 -8.96
CA GLU A 480 25.18 -7.21 -8.79
C GLU A 480 25.40 -8.30 -9.86
N ARG A 481 26.45 -8.13 -10.66
CA ARG A 481 26.88 -9.08 -11.68
C ARG A 481 28.38 -9.24 -11.59
N GLU A 482 28.85 -10.46 -11.78
CA GLU A 482 30.27 -10.68 -12.08
C GLU A 482 30.53 -10.12 -13.48
N ILE A 483 31.44 -9.16 -13.56
CA ILE A 483 31.86 -8.52 -14.80
C ILE A 483 33.37 -8.64 -14.93
N CYS A 484 33.85 -8.78 -16.17
CA CYS A 484 35.25 -8.59 -16.50
C CYS A 484 35.41 -7.19 -17.07
N VAL A 485 36.28 -6.39 -16.47
CA VAL A 485 36.63 -5.07 -16.99
C VAL A 485 38.00 -5.18 -17.65
N MET A 486 38.07 -4.82 -18.93
CA MET A 486 39.30 -4.78 -19.71
C MET A 486 39.58 -3.32 -20.08
N PHE A 487 40.82 -2.90 -19.89
CA PHE A 487 41.31 -1.63 -20.38
C PHE A 487 42.29 -1.93 -21.52
N ALA A 488 42.08 -1.29 -22.67
CA ALA A 488 42.95 -1.42 -23.82
C ALA A 488 43.38 -0.05 -24.32
N ASP A 489 44.69 0.13 -24.47
CA ASP A 489 45.27 1.41 -24.88
C ASP A 489 46.29 1.25 -26.01
N ILE A 490 46.50 2.32 -26.77
CA ILE A 490 47.46 2.35 -27.87
C ILE A 490 48.87 2.52 -27.28
N ARG A 491 49.73 1.53 -27.52
CA ARG A 491 51.10 1.58 -27.02
C ARG A 491 51.86 2.77 -27.58
N SER A 492 52.50 3.53 -26.69
CA SER A 492 53.34 4.69 -27.03
C SER A 492 52.61 5.80 -27.80
N PHE A 493 51.31 5.94 -27.60
CA PHE A 493 50.49 6.96 -28.25
C PHE A 493 51.02 8.38 -28.06
N THR A 494 51.51 8.75 -26.87
CA THR A 494 52.07 10.08 -26.60
C THR A 494 53.16 10.47 -27.61
N ARG A 495 54.12 9.57 -27.85
CA ARG A 495 55.20 9.77 -28.82
C ARG A 495 54.66 9.83 -30.26
N PHE A 496 53.62 9.07 -30.56
CA PHE A 496 52.95 9.11 -31.85
C PHE A 496 52.19 10.44 -32.06
N SER A 497 51.48 10.95 -31.05
CA SER A 497 50.73 12.20 -31.15
C SER A 497 51.62 13.44 -31.23
N GLU A 498 52.80 13.41 -30.62
CA GLU A 498 53.77 14.52 -30.66
C GLU A 498 54.45 14.69 -32.03
N THR A 499 54.51 13.61 -32.83
CA THR A 499 55.25 13.58 -34.10
C THR A 499 54.35 13.64 -35.34
N LYS A 500 53.03 13.78 -35.15
CA LYS A 500 52.03 13.72 -36.23
C LYS A 500 51.14 14.95 -36.21
N LEU A 501 50.58 15.26 -37.39
CA LEU A 501 49.60 16.34 -37.49
C LEU A 501 48.32 15.93 -36.73
N PRO A 502 47.61 16.87 -36.08
CA PRO A 502 46.40 16.57 -35.31
C PRO A 502 45.33 15.81 -36.11
N TYR A 503 45.20 16.12 -37.41
CA TYR A 503 44.28 15.42 -38.30
C TYR A 503 44.60 13.92 -38.43
N ASP A 504 45.88 13.57 -38.58
CA ASP A 504 46.32 12.18 -38.73
C ASP A 504 46.12 11.39 -37.43
N VAL A 505 46.33 12.03 -36.28
CA VAL A 505 46.09 11.44 -34.96
C VAL A 505 44.62 11.09 -34.79
N VAL A 506 43.72 12.04 -35.07
CA VAL A 506 42.25 11.84 -34.99
C VAL A 506 41.78 10.78 -35.99
N PHE A 507 42.33 10.78 -37.21
CA PHE A 507 42.00 9.76 -38.21
C PHE A 507 42.34 8.35 -37.72
N VAL A 508 43.52 8.17 -37.13
CA VAL A 508 43.97 6.89 -36.58
C VAL A 508 43.12 6.46 -35.38
N LEU A 509 42.83 7.38 -34.45
CA LEU A 509 41.97 7.10 -33.29
C LEU A 509 40.57 6.63 -33.72
N ASN A 510 39.93 7.34 -34.66
CA ASN A 510 38.61 6.97 -35.15
C ASN A 510 38.59 5.58 -35.80
N ARG A 511 39.66 5.21 -36.50
CA ARG A 511 39.78 3.87 -37.09
C ARG A 511 40.00 2.80 -36.02
N TYR A 512 40.83 3.08 -35.02
CA TYR A 512 41.05 2.21 -33.88
C TYR A 512 39.75 1.97 -33.09
N PHE A 513 39.03 3.02 -32.72
CA PHE A 513 37.78 2.91 -31.96
C PHE A 513 36.69 2.16 -32.71
N ARG A 514 36.58 2.31 -34.03
CA ARG A 514 35.66 1.49 -34.83
C ARG A 514 36.05 0.01 -34.79
N ALA A 515 37.31 -0.31 -35.08
CA ALA A 515 37.78 -1.69 -35.10
C ALA A 515 37.63 -2.38 -33.72
N MET A 516 37.99 -1.68 -32.64
CA MET A 516 37.80 -2.18 -31.27
C MET A 516 36.33 -2.28 -30.91
N GLY A 517 35.52 -1.28 -31.27
CA GLY A 517 34.09 -1.29 -30.98
C GLY A 517 33.36 -2.44 -31.67
N ASP A 518 33.66 -2.69 -32.94
CA ASP A 518 33.11 -3.81 -33.70
C ASP A 518 33.53 -5.16 -33.09
N ALA A 519 34.78 -5.30 -32.67
CA ALA A 519 35.28 -6.51 -32.02
C ALA A 519 34.64 -6.76 -30.64
N ILE A 520 34.49 -5.72 -29.82
CA ILE A 520 33.88 -5.78 -28.48
C ILE A 520 32.40 -6.14 -28.61
N GLN A 521 31.65 -5.43 -29.46
CA GLN A 521 30.22 -5.66 -29.65
C GLN A 521 29.96 -7.01 -30.33
N GLY A 522 30.78 -7.40 -31.31
CA GLY A 522 30.73 -8.71 -31.97
C GLY A 522 30.97 -9.88 -31.00
N SER A 523 31.69 -9.63 -29.91
CA SER A 523 31.92 -10.61 -28.82
C SER A 523 30.88 -10.52 -27.69
N GLY A 524 29.82 -9.70 -27.84
CA GLY A 524 28.78 -9.50 -26.83
C GLY A 524 29.20 -8.61 -25.65
N GLY A 525 30.35 -7.93 -25.74
CA GLY A 525 30.81 -6.95 -24.75
C GLY A 525 30.15 -5.59 -24.92
N GLN A 526 30.25 -4.75 -23.89
CA GLN A 526 29.71 -3.39 -23.89
C GLN A 526 30.83 -2.39 -23.60
N ILE A 527 30.88 -1.30 -24.37
CA ILE A 527 31.83 -0.21 -24.16
C ILE A 527 31.26 0.75 -23.11
N ASP A 528 32.00 1.00 -22.05
CA ASP A 528 31.62 1.98 -21.03
C ASP A 528 31.89 3.41 -21.52
N LYS A 529 33.13 3.68 -21.99
CA LYS A 529 33.56 4.98 -22.51
C LYS A 529 34.88 4.87 -23.27
N PHE A 530 35.20 5.90 -24.05
CA PHE A 530 36.53 6.12 -24.61
C PHE A 530 37.23 7.23 -23.83
N ILE A 531 38.50 7.06 -23.46
CA ILE A 531 39.29 8.06 -22.74
C ILE A 531 40.66 8.19 -23.44
N GLY A 532 40.88 9.32 -24.11
CA GLY A 532 42.15 9.56 -24.81
C GLY A 532 42.33 8.59 -25.98
N ASP A 533 43.32 7.73 -25.89
CA ASP A 533 43.65 6.60 -26.77
C ASP A 533 43.11 5.24 -26.28
N GLY A 534 42.53 5.21 -25.08
CA GLY A 534 42.00 4.02 -24.43
C GLY A 534 40.51 3.76 -24.67
N VAL A 535 40.13 2.48 -24.60
CA VAL A 535 38.75 1.95 -24.61
C VAL A 535 38.48 1.05 -23.41
#